data_AF-A0A8T6HDI5-F1
#
_entry.id   AF-A0A8T6HDI5-F1
#
_cell.length_a   1.000
_cell.length_b   1.000
_cell.length_c   1.000
_cell.angle_alpha   90.00
_cell.angle_beta   90.00
_cell.angle_gamma   90.00
#
_symmetry.space_group_name_H-M   'P 1'
#
loop_
_entity.id
_entity.type
_entity.pdbx_description
1 polymer ?
#
loop_
_entity_poly.entity_id
_entity_poly.type
_entity_poly.pdbx_seq_one_letter_code
_entity_poly.pdbx_strand_id
1 'polypeptide(L)'
;MEDRGAVTRRTTLRTQTPGSRGQCAFAADLSGPECRCGRRREDGPETLRLDLKQPCQHIAVNGVAPRLLWELVMTTRRPSATDRGGEALDLLLNVVLFRGMPRPMLLELASKLRPIRYRAHTDIFHEGDEGATLYIILKGAVKIFIPSLDGREVVLAVHRKYDLLGEMSLLDDHPRSASATTIEDTEAVSLSRHDFLSVLDRHPEAQRAIIDVLVARLRATNQSIQDAYLLDVPGRLARRLLAIAEEHGEKTDDGVDIGLRVSQQELANMIGASRVAVNKQLQQWRKQDIVDVNRQRVTILNTTALEREYALSQ
;
A
#
# COMPACT_ATOMS: atom_id res chain seq x y z
N MET A 1 -55.58 14.99 7.14
CA MET A 1 -54.42 14.80 6.25
C MET A 1 -53.46 13.90 7.02
N GLU A 2 -53.21 12.72 6.47
CA GLU A 2 -52.70 11.55 7.19
C GLU A 2 -51.30 11.72 7.77
N ASP A 3 -51.19 11.19 8.98
CA ASP A 3 -50.01 10.84 9.74
C ASP A 3 -49.29 9.63 9.10
N ARG A 4 -47.96 9.69 8.95
CA ARG A 4 -47.13 8.51 8.62
C ARG A 4 -45.91 8.47 9.54
N GLY A 5 -46.16 8.10 10.80
CA GLY A 5 -45.14 7.67 11.74
C GLY A 5 -44.29 6.53 11.19
N ALA A 6 -42.97 6.69 11.28
CA ALA A 6 -42.02 5.62 11.03
C ALA A 6 -42.21 4.51 12.07
N VAL A 7 -42.70 3.37 11.61
CA VAL A 7 -42.84 2.15 12.42
C VAL A 7 -41.44 1.61 12.71
N THR A 8 -40.86 1.99 13.84
CA THR A 8 -39.70 1.30 14.42
C THR A 8 -40.19 -0.08 14.84
N ARG A 9 -39.92 -1.12 14.05
CA ARG A 9 -40.20 -2.50 14.44
C ARG A 9 -39.30 -2.85 15.63
N ARG A 10 -39.82 -2.66 16.85
CA ARG A 10 -39.29 -3.30 18.06
C ARG A 10 -39.59 -4.79 17.96
N THR A 11 -38.59 -5.57 17.57
CA THR A 11 -38.68 -7.03 17.68
C THR A 11 -38.42 -7.41 19.14
N THR A 12 -39.47 -7.56 19.94
CA THR A 12 -39.38 -8.19 21.27
C THR A 12 -39.17 -9.70 21.07
N LEU A 13 -37.94 -10.17 21.29
CA LEU A 13 -37.65 -11.60 21.41
C LEU A 13 -38.10 -12.08 22.80
N ARG A 14 -39.14 -12.93 22.84
CA ARG A 14 -39.48 -13.72 24.03
C ARG A 14 -38.74 -15.05 23.94
N THR A 15 -37.75 -15.25 24.80
CA THR A 15 -37.20 -16.59 25.08
C THR A 15 -37.87 -17.12 26.34
N GLN A 16 -38.58 -18.23 26.23
CA GLN A 16 -38.96 -19.04 27.39
C GLN A 16 -37.90 -20.11 27.58
N THR A 17 -37.17 -20.05 28.70
CA THR A 17 -36.36 -21.16 29.20
C THR A 17 -36.93 -21.57 30.56
N PRO A 18 -37.15 -22.87 30.84
CA PRO A 18 -37.70 -23.30 32.11
C PRO A 18 -36.62 -23.33 33.19
N GLY A 19 -36.88 -22.68 34.33
CA GLY A 19 -36.11 -22.87 35.56
C GLY A 19 -34.98 -21.86 35.80
N SER A 20 -35.32 -20.63 36.20
CA SER A 20 -34.61 -19.85 37.24
C SER A 20 -35.28 -18.49 37.39
N ARG A 21 -35.45 -18.04 38.65
CA ARG A 21 -36.10 -16.78 39.00
C ARG A 21 -35.21 -15.60 38.62
N GLY A 22 -35.64 -14.80 37.65
CA GLY A 22 -35.03 -13.52 37.29
C GLY A 22 -35.23 -13.18 35.81
N GLN A 23 -36.24 -12.38 35.47
CA GLN A 23 -36.45 -11.90 34.11
C GLN A 23 -35.46 -10.75 33.80
N CYS A 24 -34.49 -10.99 32.92
CA CYS A 24 -33.66 -9.95 32.32
C CYS A 24 -34.22 -9.60 30.93
N ALA A 25 -34.92 -8.47 30.81
CA ALA A 25 -35.29 -7.91 29.52
C ALA A 25 -34.11 -7.10 28.96
N PHE A 26 -33.45 -7.61 27.92
CA PHE A 26 -32.42 -6.87 27.20
C PHE A 26 -33.08 -6.04 26.09
N ALA A 27 -32.98 -4.71 26.19
CA ALA A 27 -33.23 -3.81 25.07
C ALA A 27 -31.87 -3.37 24.53
N ALA A 28 -31.50 -3.89 23.35
CA ALA A 28 -30.35 -3.40 22.61
C ALA A 28 -30.82 -2.21 21.75
N ASP A 29 -30.29 -1.02 22.05
CA ASP A 29 -30.41 0.14 21.16
C ASP A 29 -29.20 0.15 20.23
N LEU A 30 -29.42 -0.10 18.94
CA LEU A 30 -28.36 -0.24 17.92
C LEU A 30 -28.06 1.08 17.19
N SER A 31 -28.41 2.21 17.78
CA SER A 31 -28.33 3.53 17.15
C SER A 31 -26.97 4.25 17.26
N GLY A 32 -25.91 3.60 17.78
CA GLY A 32 -24.59 4.24 17.98
C GLY A 32 -23.43 3.25 18.25
N PRO A 33 -22.16 3.72 18.33
CA PRO A 33 -20.97 2.84 18.36
C PRO A 33 -20.68 2.20 19.73
N GLU A 34 -21.54 2.41 20.72
CA GLU A 34 -21.38 1.89 22.09
C GLU A 34 -22.57 1.00 22.47
N CYS A 35 -22.29 -0.26 22.82
CA CYS A 35 -23.28 -1.12 23.48
C CYS A 35 -23.38 -0.74 24.97
N ARG A 36 -24.51 -0.14 25.39
CA ARG A 36 -24.81 0.08 26.82
C ARG A 36 -25.56 -1.11 27.39
N CYS A 37 -24.89 -1.91 28.23
CA CYS A 37 -25.52 -2.94 29.04
C CYS A 37 -25.76 -2.39 30.46
N GLY A 38 -26.99 -1.96 30.75
CA GLY A 38 -27.39 -1.62 32.11
C GLY A 38 -28.03 -2.83 32.79
N ARG A 39 -27.46 -3.33 33.89
CA ARG A 39 -28.27 -4.09 34.86
C ARG A 39 -29.18 -3.09 35.57
N ARG A 40 -30.49 -3.31 35.58
CA ARG A 40 -31.33 -2.69 36.63
C ARG A 40 -31.05 -3.41 37.93
N ARG A 41 -30.32 -2.75 38.84
CA ARG A 41 -30.57 -2.88 40.28
C ARG A 41 -31.33 -1.62 40.70
N GLU A 42 -32.15 -1.73 41.74
CA GLU A 42 -33.03 -0.66 42.21
C GLU A 42 -32.29 0.53 42.88
N ASP A 43 -30.95 0.54 42.95
CA ASP A 43 -30.21 1.64 43.59
C ASP A 43 -29.03 2.14 42.72
N GLY A 44 -29.16 3.38 42.21
CA GLY A 44 -28.06 4.28 41.76
C GLY A 44 -27.32 3.97 40.43
N PRO A 45 -26.93 4.99 39.63
CA PRO A 45 -26.15 4.77 38.41
C PRO A 45 -24.65 4.72 38.72
N GLU A 46 -24.06 3.53 38.77
CA GLU A 46 -22.62 3.35 38.61
C GLU A 46 -22.28 3.15 37.13
N THR A 47 -21.48 4.07 36.59
CA THR A 47 -20.99 4.01 35.20
C THR A 47 -19.81 3.04 35.13
N LEU A 48 -20.06 1.77 34.82
CA LEU A 48 -19.00 0.82 34.47
C LEU A 48 -18.52 1.06 33.03
N ARG A 49 -17.34 1.66 32.88
CA ARG A 49 -16.60 1.68 31.61
C ARG A 49 -15.99 0.30 31.37
N LEU A 50 -16.56 -0.47 30.45
CA LEU A 50 -15.95 -1.67 29.92
C LEU A 50 -15.07 -1.31 28.72
N ASP A 51 -13.76 -1.44 28.88
CA ASP A 51 -12.79 -1.33 27.79
C ASP A 51 -12.76 -2.66 27.02
N LEU A 52 -13.43 -2.71 25.87
CA LEU A 52 -13.60 -3.93 25.07
C LEU A 52 -12.40 -4.14 24.14
N LYS A 53 -11.29 -4.65 24.68
CA LYS A 53 -10.20 -5.26 23.90
C LYS A 53 -10.38 -6.77 23.66
N GLN A 54 -11.48 -7.39 24.10
CA GLN A 54 -11.81 -8.79 23.80
C GLN A 54 -13.31 -9.03 23.62
N PRO A 55 -13.74 -10.00 22.78
CA PRO A 55 -15.15 -10.26 22.51
C PRO A 55 -15.85 -10.91 23.72
N CYS A 56 -17.01 -10.35 24.11
CA CYS A 56 -17.86 -10.95 25.13
C CYS A 56 -18.39 -12.32 24.67
N GLN A 57 -17.97 -13.39 25.35
CA GLN A 57 -18.35 -14.78 25.05
C GLN A 57 -19.83 -15.14 25.34
N HIS A 58 -20.68 -14.19 25.71
CA HIS A 58 -22.04 -14.48 26.23
C HIS A 58 -23.21 -14.02 25.33
N ILE A 59 -22.95 -13.68 24.07
CA ILE A 59 -24.01 -13.26 23.14
C ILE A 59 -24.11 -14.25 21.98
N ALA A 60 -25.05 -15.19 22.08
CA ALA A 60 -25.54 -15.96 20.94
C ALA A 60 -26.83 -15.30 20.44
N VAL A 61 -26.77 -14.59 19.31
CA VAL A 61 -27.98 -14.09 18.62
C VAL A 61 -28.28 -15.02 17.47
N ASN A 62 -29.47 -15.62 17.46
CA ASN A 62 -30.04 -16.37 16.33
C ASN A 62 -29.13 -17.43 15.69
N GLY A 63 -28.43 -18.24 16.50
CA GLY A 63 -27.77 -19.47 16.02
C GLY A 63 -26.58 -19.28 15.08
N VAL A 64 -26.06 -18.05 14.91
CA VAL A 64 -24.82 -17.80 14.15
C VAL A 64 -23.66 -17.68 15.13
N ALA A 65 -22.59 -18.45 14.91
CA ALA A 65 -21.41 -18.43 15.77
C ALA A 65 -20.87 -16.97 15.92
N PRO A 66 -20.45 -16.54 17.12
CA PRO A 66 -20.01 -15.15 17.39
C PRO A 66 -18.91 -14.63 16.45
N ARG A 67 -18.14 -15.56 15.86
CA ARG A 67 -17.05 -15.31 14.91
C ARG A 67 -17.54 -14.82 13.54
N LEU A 68 -18.67 -15.34 13.04
CA LEU A 68 -19.24 -14.97 11.73
C LEU A 68 -19.98 -13.63 11.78
N LEU A 69 -20.62 -13.32 12.91
CA LEU A 69 -21.22 -12.01 13.15
C LEU A 69 -20.14 -10.91 13.30
N TRP A 70 -18.99 -11.22 13.91
CA TRP A 70 -17.85 -10.30 13.97
C TRP A 70 -17.27 -10.00 12.59
N GLU A 71 -17.12 -11.01 11.72
CA GLU A 71 -16.68 -10.82 10.33
C GLU A 71 -17.68 -10.03 9.49
N LEU A 72 -19.00 -10.24 9.66
CA LEU A 72 -20.03 -9.44 8.97
C LEU A 72 -20.16 -8.00 9.47
N VAL A 73 -19.93 -7.75 10.76
CA VAL A 73 -19.97 -6.39 11.34
C VAL A 73 -18.69 -5.61 11.01
N MET A 74 -17.54 -6.28 10.92
CA MET A 74 -16.28 -5.65 10.49
C MET A 74 -16.24 -5.33 8.99
N THR A 75 -16.86 -6.15 8.14
CA THR A 75 -16.97 -5.87 6.70
C THR A 75 -17.97 -4.76 6.36
N THR A 76 -18.84 -4.38 7.30
CA THR A 76 -19.82 -3.29 7.12
C THR A 76 -19.48 -2.02 7.92
N ARG A 77 -18.34 -2.01 8.64
CA ARG A 77 -17.90 -0.85 9.43
C ARG A 77 -17.30 0.21 8.50
N ARG A 78 -18.02 1.31 8.28
CA ARG A 78 -17.40 2.55 7.75
C ARG A 78 -16.36 3.03 8.75
N PRO A 79 -15.09 3.23 8.36
CA PRO A 79 -14.07 3.72 9.28
C PRO A 79 -14.47 5.10 9.82
N SER A 80 -14.38 5.24 11.14
CA SER A 80 -14.61 6.52 11.82
C SER A 80 -13.61 7.58 11.33
N ALA A 81 -13.90 8.87 11.47
CA ALA A 81 -12.98 9.93 11.05
C ALA A 81 -11.59 9.83 11.71
N THR A 82 -11.52 9.28 12.93
CA THR A 82 -10.29 9.06 13.69
C THR A 82 -9.47 7.86 13.17
N ASP A 83 -10.14 6.83 12.64
CA ASP A 83 -9.50 5.65 12.01
C ASP A 83 -8.83 6.03 10.68
N ARG A 84 -9.52 6.88 9.90
CA ARG A 84 -9.03 7.35 8.60
C ARG A 84 -7.74 8.16 8.68
N GLY A 85 -7.55 8.92 9.76
CA GLY A 85 -6.32 9.69 9.97
C GLY A 85 -5.11 8.80 10.28
N GLY A 86 -5.31 7.70 11.03
CA GLY A 86 -4.26 6.71 11.32
C GLY A 86 -3.85 5.93 10.07
N GLU A 87 -4.83 5.40 9.33
CA GLU A 87 -4.58 4.66 8.09
C GLU A 87 -3.90 5.54 7.02
N ALA A 88 -4.29 6.82 6.91
CA ALA A 88 -3.69 7.76 5.98
C ALA A 88 -2.26 8.17 6.37
N LEU A 89 -1.97 8.27 7.67
CA LEU A 89 -0.60 8.49 8.14
C LEU A 89 0.28 7.28 7.84
N ASP A 90 -0.20 6.07 8.15
CA ASP A 90 0.53 4.82 7.89
C ASP A 90 0.82 4.66 6.39
N LEU A 91 -0.13 5.05 5.54
CA LEU A 91 0.08 5.12 4.11
C LEU A 91 1.27 6.02 3.75
N LEU A 92 1.27 7.28 4.19
CA LEU A 92 2.31 8.25 3.84
C LEU A 92 3.69 7.80 4.34
N LEU A 93 3.78 7.16 5.51
CA LEU A 93 5.04 6.63 6.05
C LEU A 93 5.68 5.53 5.18
N ASN A 94 4.88 4.82 4.37
CA ASN A 94 5.38 3.77 3.47
C ASN A 94 5.82 4.30 2.10
N VAL A 95 5.51 5.55 1.76
CA VAL A 95 5.84 6.16 0.47
C VAL A 95 7.24 6.75 0.52
N VAL A 96 8.08 6.41 -0.45
CA VAL A 96 9.49 6.83 -0.51
C VAL A 96 9.66 8.35 -0.47
N LEU A 97 8.81 9.10 -1.19
CA LEU A 97 8.87 10.57 -1.25
C LEU A 97 8.71 11.23 0.13
N PHE A 98 7.92 10.62 1.03
CA PHE A 98 7.59 11.18 2.34
C PHE A 98 8.50 10.64 3.46
N ARG A 99 9.49 9.82 3.13
CA ARG A 99 10.46 9.33 4.13
C ARG A 99 11.25 10.49 4.72
N GLY A 100 11.42 10.46 6.05
CA GLY A 100 12.14 11.50 6.78
C GLY A 100 11.36 12.81 6.97
N MET A 101 10.12 12.91 6.49
CA MET A 101 9.29 14.08 6.76
C MET A 101 8.77 14.10 8.20
N PRO A 102 8.60 15.30 8.81
CA PRO A 102 8.07 15.42 10.16
C PRO A 102 6.65 14.87 10.28
N ARG A 103 6.39 14.12 11.35
CA ARG A 103 5.04 13.57 11.62
C ARG A 103 3.92 14.62 11.63
N PRO A 104 4.09 15.84 12.18
CA PRO A 104 3.05 16.87 12.11
C PRO A 104 2.67 17.24 10.67
N MET A 105 3.65 17.34 9.78
CA MET A 105 3.42 17.60 8.35
C MET A 105 2.64 16.46 7.70
N LEU A 106 3.04 15.21 7.97
CA LEU A 106 2.38 14.02 7.41
C LEU A 106 0.92 13.90 7.87
N LEU A 107 0.62 14.23 9.13
CA LEU A 107 -0.75 14.28 9.63
C LEU A 107 -1.59 15.33 8.91
N GLU A 108 -0.99 16.48 8.59
CA GLU A 108 -1.69 17.51 7.83
C GLU A 108 -1.94 17.08 6.38
N LEU A 109 -0.94 16.51 5.71
CA LEU A 109 -1.10 15.93 4.37
C LEU A 109 -2.17 14.83 4.36
N ALA A 110 -2.16 13.95 5.36
CA ALA A 110 -3.13 12.87 5.51
C ALA A 110 -4.58 13.39 5.52
N SER A 111 -4.83 14.55 6.15
CA SER A 111 -6.16 15.18 6.18
C SER A 111 -6.63 15.73 4.83
N LYS A 112 -5.70 15.95 3.89
CA LYS A 112 -5.95 16.54 2.57
C LYS A 112 -6.07 15.48 1.47
N LEU A 113 -5.77 14.22 1.76
CA LEU A 113 -5.89 13.11 0.82
C LEU A 113 -7.35 12.85 0.42
N ARG A 114 -7.60 12.64 -0.87
CA ARG A 114 -8.92 12.33 -1.41
C ARG A 114 -8.93 10.92 -2.02
N PRO A 115 -9.82 10.01 -1.60
CA PRO A 115 -9.89 8.68 -2.19
C PRO A 115 -10.40 8.76 -3.62
N ILE A 116 -9.80 7.97 -4.51
CA ILE A 116 -10.21 7.82 -5.90
C ILE A 116 -10.18 6.34 -6.30
N ARG A 117 -11.06 5.97 -7.22
CA ARG A 117 -11.18 4.60 -7.74
C ARG A 117 -11.24 4.63 -9.25
N TYR A 118 -10.49 3.73 -9.86
CA TYR A 118 -10.46 3.52 -11.29
C TYR A 118 -10.80 2.06 -11.58
N ARG A 119 -11.54 1.81 -12.66
CA ARG A 119 -11.71 0.46 -13.19
C ARG A 119 -10.42 0.03 -13.88
N ALA A 120 -10.26 -1.27 -14.13
CA ALA A 120 -9.20 -1.77 -15.00
C ALA A 120 -9.21 -1.07 -16.37
N HIS A 121 -8.03 -0.88 -16.96
CA HIS A 121 -7.83 -0.29 -18.29
C HIS A 121 -8.38 1.14 -18.45
N THR A 122 -8.33 1.92 -17.38
CA THR A 122 -8.71 3.34 -17.36
C THR A 122 -7.46 4.22 -17.39
N ASP A 123 -7.41 5.16 -18.32
CA ASP A 123 -6.36 6.18 -18.36
C ASP A 123 -6.54 7.16 -17.21
N ILE A 124 -5.46 7.37 -16.44
CA ILE A 124 -5.43 8.31 -15.32
C ILE A 124 -5.01 9.69 -15.82
N PHE A 125 -4.00 9.74 -16.69
CA PHE A 125 -3.54 10.93 -17.41
C PHE A 125 -2.65 10.51 -18.58
N HIS A 126 -2.48 11.41 -19.54
CA HIS A 126 -1.61 11.23 -20.69
C HIS A 126 -0.34 12.09 -20.57
N GLU A 127 0.71 11.67 -21.27
CA GLU A 127 1.91 12.48 -21.45
C GLU A 127 1.54 13.82 -22.09
N GLY A 128 2.15 14.90 -21.60
CA GLY A 128 1.89 16.26 -22.08
C GLY A 128 0.66 16.94 -21.45
N ASP A 129 -0.17 16.22 -20.69
CA ASP A 129 -1.24 16.84 -19.91
C ASP A 129 -0.65 17.78 -18.83
N GLU A 130 -1.37 18.85 -18.49
CA GLU A 130 -1.03 19.63 -17.29
C GLU A 130 -1.28 18.80 -16.03
N GLY A 131 -0.28 18.72 -15.14
CA GLY A 131 -0.28 17.79 -14.02
C GLY A 131 -0.27 18.45 -12.64
N ALA A 132 -1.43 18.84 -12.11
CA ALA A 132 -1.51 19.50 -10.79
C ALA A 132 -1.91 18.56 -9.63
N THR A 133 -1.77 17.24 -9.79
CA THR A 133 -2.21 16.25 -8.79
C THR A 133 -1.25 15.07 -8.73
N LEU A 134 -0.90 14.63 -7.53
CA LEU A 134 -0.20 13.37 -7.31
C LEU A 134 -1.19 12.27 -6.88
N TYR A 135 -0.84 11.02 -7.14
CA TYR A 135 -1.62 9.87 -6.70
C TYR A 135 -0.75 8.88 -5.94
N ILE A 136 -1.32 8.21 -4.93
CA ILE A 136 -0.67 7.13 -4.19
C ILE A 136 -1.58 5.90 -4.29
N ILE A 137 -1.05 4.79 -4.78
CA ILE A 137 -1.83 3.57 -4.98
C ILE A 137 -2.02 2.86 -3.63
N LEU A 138 -3.27 2.51 -3.30
CA LEU A 138 -3.62 1.70 -2.13
C LEU A 138 -3.73 0.22 -2.49
N LYS A 139 -4.26 -0.06 -3.68
CA LYS A 139 -4.51 -1.39 -4.21
C LYS A 139 -4.60 -1.31 -5.73
N GLY A 140 -4.15 -2.36 -6.40
CA GLY A 140 -4.17 -2.46 -7.86
C GLY A 140 -2.78 -2.29 -8.47
N ALA A 141 -2.77 -2.02 -9.77
CA ALA A 141 -1.55 -1.81 -10.55
C ALA A 141 -1.79 -0.81 -11.68
N VAL A 142 -0.82 0.07 -11.91
CA VAL A 142 -0.85 1.12 -12.94
C VAL A 142 0.39 1.01 -13.82
N LYS A 143 0.19 0.97 -15.13
CA LYS A 143 1.24 0.98 -16.15
C LYS A 143 1.65 2.42 -16.43
N ILE A 144 2.94 2.71 -16.37
CA ILE A 144 3.55 3.98 -16.80
C ILE A 144 4.26 3.77 -18.12
N PHE A 145 3.96 4.58 -19.12
CA PHE A 145 4.47 4.38 -20.47
C PHE A 145 4.54 5.69 -21.26
N ILE A 146 5.39 5.68 -22.29
CA ILE A 146 5.49 6.74 -23.30
C ILE A 146 4.94 6.18 -24.62
N PRO A 147 3.90 6.79 -25.22
CA PRO A 147 3.45 6.43 -26.56
C PRO A 147 4.51 6.79 -27.62
N SER A 148 4.67 5.91 -28.61
CA SER A 148 5.49 6.13 -29.78
C SER A 148 4.62 6.53 -30.98
N LEU A 149 5.19 7.29 -31.91
CA LEU A 149 4.50 7.80 -33.11
C LEU A 149 3.96 6.68 -34.02
N ASP A 150 4.55 5.48 -33.95
CA ASP A 150 4.13 4.29 -34.69
C ASP A 150 3.05 3.46 -33.98
N GLY A 151 2.46 3.99 -32.89
CA GLY A 151 1.42 3.33 -32.10
C GLY A 151 1.94 2.26 -31.14
N ARG A 152 3.26 2.13 -30.98
CA ARG A 152 3.86 1.31 -29.92
C ARG A 152 3.91 2.08 -28.61
N GLU A 153 4.15 1.38 -27.51
CA GLU A 153 4.33 1.99 -26.19
C GLU A 153 5.65 1.52 -25.59
N VAL A 154 6.40 2.45 -25.00
CA VAL A 154 7.56 2.13 -24.17
C VAL A 154 7.12 2.11 -22.71
N VAL A 155 6.95 0.92 -22.13
CA VAL A 155 6.59 0.77 -20.72
C VAL A 155 7.80 1.12 -19.86
N LEU A 156 7.67 2.17 -19.06
CA LEU A 156 8.71 2.65 -18.14
C LEU A 156 8.66 1.88 -16.82
N ALA A 157 7.46 1.63 -16.30
CA ALA A 157 7.26 0.95 -15.02
C ALA A 157 5.84 0.40 -14.87
N VAL A 158 5.67 -0.47 -13.88
CA VAL A 158 4.35 -0.81 -13.32
C VAL A 158 4.39 -0.43 -11.85
N HIS A 159 3.49 0.44 -11.43
CA HIS A 159 3.37 0.93 -10.06
C HIS A 159 2.25 0.19 -9.33
N ARG A 160 2.47 -0.11 -8.06
CA ARG A 160 1.60 -0.88 -7.17
C ARG A 160 1.42 -0.13 -5.84
N LYS A 161 0.83 -0.82 -4.87
CA LYS A 161 0.58 -0.29 -3.52
C LYS A 161 1.80 0.47 -2.97
N TYR A 162 1.56 1.68 -2.48
CA TYR A 162 2.52 2.66 -1.95
C TYR A 162 3.41 3.36 -2.97
N ASP A 163 3.30 3.02 -4.25
CA ASP A 163 3.96 3.80 -5.30
C ASP A 163 3.17 5.10 -5.57
N LEU A 164 3.94 6.11 -5.98
CA LEU A 164 3.45 7.46 -6.23
C LEU A 164 3.48 7.73 -7.74
N LEU A 165 2.46 8.45 -8.22
CA LEU A 165 2.32 8.84 -9.62
C LEU A 165 2.21 10.37 -9.72
N GLY A 166 2.94 10.95 -10.66
CA GLY A 166 2.76 12.35 -11.03
C GLY A 166 3.42 13.35 -10.08
N GLU A 167 4.40 12.90 -9.29
CA GLU A 167 5.24 13.74 -8.43
C GLU A 167 6.01 14.80 -9.20
N MET A 168 6.43 14.51 -10.44
CA MET A 168 7.27 15.43 -11.22
C MET A 168 6.53 16.74 -11.48
N SER A 169 5.40 16.66 -12.19
CA SER A 169 4.54 17.81 -12.48
C SER A 169 4.04 18.53 -11.23
N LEU A 170 3.82 17.80 -10.13
CA LEU A 170 3.45 18.39 -8.85
C LEU A 170 4.56 19.31 -8.30
N LEU A 171 5.82 18.89 -8.43
CA LEU A 171 6.99 19.58 -7.88
C LEU A 171 7.52 20.68 -8.80
N ASP A 172 7.58 20.45 -10.11
CA ASP A 172 8.23 21.34 -11.08
C ASP A 172 7.27 22.16 -11.95
N ASP A 173 5.96 21.92 -11.85
CA ASP A 173 4.91 22.56 -12.67
C ASP A 173 5.01 22.29 -14.18
N HIS A 174 5.74 21.25 -14.59
CA HIS A 174 5.82 20.86 -16.00
C HIS A 174 4.71 19.87 -16.36
N PRO A 175 4.37 19.75 -17.66
CA PRO A 175 3.44 18.73 -18.13
C PRO A 175 3.85 17.31 -17.71
N ARG A 176 2.90 16.37 -17.76
CA ARG A 176 3.15 14.95 -17.45
C ARG A 176 4.27 14.41 -18.33
N SER A 177 5.28 13.82 -17.69
CA SER A 177 6.44 13.21 -18.36
C SER A 177 6.16 11.85 -19.00
N ALA A 178 5.03 11.23 -18.67
CA ALA A 178 4.59 9.93 -19.19
C ALA A 178 3.07 9.77 -19.01
N SER A 179 2.50 8.81 -19.73
CA SER A 179 1.10 8.38 -19.59
C SER A 179 0.95 7.33 -18.49
N ALA A 180 -0.23 7.27 -17.86
CA ALA A 180 -0.56 6.32 -16.82
C ALA A 180 -1.92 5.67 -17.05
N THR A 181 -1.98 4.34 -17.11
CA THR A 181 -3.22 3.56 -17.30
C THR A 181 -3.31 2.44 -16.29
N THR A 182 -4.49 2.21 -15.69
CA THR A 182 -4.69 1.09 -14.79
C THR A 182 -4.64 -0.26 -15.51
N ILE A 183 -4.04 -1.26 -14.88
CA ILE A 183 -4.00 -2.64 -15.39
C ILE A 183 -5.17 -3.45 -14.82
N GLU A 184 -5.52 -3.17 -13.57
CA GLU A 184 -6.61 -3.80 -12.81
C GLU A 184 -7.41 -2.74 -12.05
N ASP A 185 -8.54 -3.13 -11.46
CA ASP A 185 -9.30 -2.23 -10.59
C ASP A 185 -8.38 -1.65 -9.51
N THR A 186 -8.27 -0.33 -9.49
CA THR A 186 -7.25 0.39 -8.72
C THR A 186 -7.92 1.34 -7.75
N GLU A 187 -7.53 1.24 -6.48
CA GLU A 187 -7.88 2.19 -5.42
C GLU A 187 -6.64 3.03 -5.12
N ALA A 188 -6.80 4.35 -5.10
CA ALA A 188 -5.73 5.29 -4.83
C ALA A 188 -6.23 6.45 -3.97
N VAL A 189 -5.31 7.27 -3.50
CA VAL A 189 -5.60 8.61 -2.98
C VAL A 189 -4.94 9.65 -3.86
N SER A 190 -5.56 10.81 -4.00
CA SER A 190 -5.00 11.96 -4.67
C SER A 190 -4.69 13.09 -3.69
N LEU A 191 -3.64 13.86 -4.01
CA LEU A 191 -3.31 15.11 -3.33
C LEU A 191 -3.05 16.19 -4.38
N SER A 192 -3.70 17.35 -4.21
CA SER A 192 -3.52 18.47 -5.13
C SER A 192 -2.17 19.16 -4.90
N ARG A 193 -1.61 19.76 -5.95
CA ARG A 193 -0.39 20.57 -5.87
C ARG A 193 -0.53 21.71 -4.86
N HIS A 194 -1.65 22.42 -4.91
CA HIS A 194 -1.95 23.49 -3.96
C HIS A 194 -1.90 22.99 -2.51
N ASP A 195 -2.56 21.87 -2.21
CA ASP A 195 -2.56 21.28 -0.88
C ASP A 195 -1.15 20.85 -0.45
N PHE A 196 -0.40 20.20 -1.33
CA PHE A 196 0.96 19.77 -1.06
C PHE A 196 1.91 20.95 -0.77
N LEU A 197 1.96 21.93 -1.67
CA LEU A 197 2.84 23.10 -1.53
C LEU A 197 2.46 23.94 -0.31
N SER A 198 1.17 24.14 -0.05
CA SER A 198 0.70 24.90 1.14
C SER A 198 1.15 24.28 2.46
N VAL A 199 1.33 22.96 2.51
CA VAL A 199 1.86 22.26 3.69
C VAL A 199 3.39 22.31 3.68
N LEU A 200 4.02 22.08 2.53
CA LEU A 200 5.47 22.12 2.37
C LEU A 200 6.08 23.48 2.77
N ASP A 201 5.41 24.59 2.42
CA ASP A 201 5.87 25.95 2.75
C ASP A 201 5.87 26.24 4.26
N ARG A 202 5.09 25.50 5.04
CA ARG A 202 5.04 25.62 6.52
C ARG A 202 6.03 24.69 7.23
N HIS A 203 6.71 23.82 6.48
CA HIS A 203 7.66 22.84 6.99
C HIS A 203 8.98 22.87 6.18
N PRO A 204 9.81 23.92 6.32
CA PRO A 204 11.05 24.06 5.57
C PRO A 204 12.01 22.87 5.73
N GLU A 205 12.01 22.22 6.89
CA GLU A 205 12.77 21.00 7.16
C GLU A 205 12.40 19.83 6.22
N ALA A 206 11.16 19.78 5.73
CA ALA A 206 10.71 18.77 4.80
C ALA A 206 11.18 19.02 3.36
N GLN A 207 11.45 20.27 2.98
CA GLN A 207 12.03 20.59 1.68
C GLN A 207 13.40 19.93 1.51
N ARG A 208 14.21 19.91 2.60
CA ARG A 208 15.50 19.22 2.59
C ARG A 208 15.36 17.72 2.40
N ALA A 209 14.39 17.09 3.08
CA ALA A 209 14.11 15.66 2.95
C ALA A 209 13.73 15.29 1.50
N ILE A 210 12.92 16.12 0.83
CA ILE A 210 12.57 15.91 -0.59
C ILE A 210 13.82 15.99 -1.47
N ILE A 211 14.67 17.01 -1.27
CA ILE A 211 15.92 17.15 -2.02
C ILE A 211 16.79 15.89 -1.85
N ASP A 212 16.96 15.40 -0.62
CA ASP A 212 17.78 14.24 -0.34
C ASP A 212 17.22 12.98 -1.04
N VAL A 213 15.90 12.79 -1.07
CA VAL A 213 15.23 11.70 -1.81
C VAL A 213 15.43 11.85 -3.32
N LEU A 214 15.25 13.04 -3.89
CA LEU A 214 15.42 13.28 -5.32
C LEU A 214 16.87 13.09 -5.76
N VAL A 215 17.84 13.52 -4.95
CA VAL A 215 19.28 13.31 -5.19
C VAL A 215 19.62 11.83 -5.15
N ALA A 216 19.09 11.07 -4.18
CA ALA A 216 19.28 9.62 -4.12
C ALA A 216 18.72 8.93 -5.38
N ARG A 217 17.53 9.34 -5.83
CA ARG A 217 16.92 8.84 -7.07
C ARG A 217 17.76 9.19 -8.30
N LEU A 218 18.24 10.43 -8.42
CA LEU A 218 19.10 10.86 -9.53
C LEU A 218 20.40 10.04 -9.58
N ARG A 219 21.04 9.78 -8.43
CA ARG A 219 22.22 8.93 -8.36
C ARG A 219 21.92 7.50 -8.83
N ALA A 220 20.80 6.91 -8.39
CA ALA A 220 20.38 5.58 -8.83
C ALA A 220 20.08 5.52 -10.34
N THR A 221 19.44 6.55 -10.89
CA THR A 221 19.19 6.67 -12.34
C THR A 221 20.50 6.80 -13.11
N ASN A 222 21.41 7.69 -12.70
CA ASN A 222 22.72 7.85 -13.33
C ASN A 222 23.52 6.55 -13.29
N GLN A 223 23.42 5.80 -12.18
CA GLN A 223 24.06 4.51 -12.07
C GLN A 223 23.46 3.49 -13.03
N SER A 224 22.13 3.45 -13.16
CA SER A 224 21.44 2.55 -14.10
C SER A 224 21.80 2.87 -15.55
N ILE A 225 21.94 4.16 -15.89
CA ILE A 225 22.42 4.60 -17.21
C ILE A 225 23.85 4.11 -17.43
N GLN A 226 24.76 4.37 -16.49
CA GLN A 226 26.14 3.91 -16.58
C GLN A 226 26.22 2.39 -16.76
N ASP A 227 25.41 1.65 -16.01
CA ASP A 227 25.34 0.19 -16.09
C ASP A 227 24.82 -0.26 -17.46
N ALA A 228 23.81 0.41 -18.01
CA ALA A 228 23.28 0.12 -19.34
C ALA A 228 24.32 0.31 -20.46
N TYR A 229 25.27 1.24 -20.28
CA TYR A 229 26.36 1.49 -21.24
C TYR A 229 27.59 0.60 -21.02
N LEU A 230 27.93 0.29 -19.77
CA LEU A 230 29.20 -0.36 -19.43
C LEU A 230 29.08 -1.87 -19.21
N LEU A 231 27.91 -2.35 -18.79
CA LEU A 231 27.73 -3.75 -18.38
C LEU A 231 26.76 -4.44 -19.33
N ASP A 232 27.01 -5.73 -19.61
CA ASP A 232 26.04 -6.60 -20.25
C ASP A 232 24.95 -7.06 -19.25
N VAL A 233 23.93 -7.77 -19.74
CA VAL A 233 22.79 -8.23 -18.92
C VAL A 233 23.22 -9.01 -17.66
N PRO A 234 24.16 -9.98 -17.74
CA PRO A 234 24.73 -10.64 -16.56
C PRO A 234 25.29 -9.65 -15.52
N GLY A 235 26.17 -8.73 -15.92
CA GLY A 235 26.80 -7.79 -15.00
C GLY A 235 25.79 -6.89 -14.29
N ARG A 236 24.82 -6.35 -15.04
CA ARG A 236 23.74 -5.51 -14.46
C ARG A 236 22.87 -6.29 -13.48
N LEU A 237 22.52 -7.53 -13.82
CA LEU A 237 21.69 -8.37 -12.97
C LEU A 237 22.44 -8.77 -11.68
N ALA A 238 23.72 -9.13 -11.79
CA ALA A 238 24.56 -9.52 -10.65
C ALA A 238 24.68 -8.35 -9.67
N ARG A 239 25.03 -7.17 -10.18
CA ARG A 239 25.11 -5.94 -9.38
C ARG A 239 23.79 -5.63 -8.68
N ARG A 240 22.66 -5.74 -9.39
CA ARG A 240 21.35 -5.43 -8.81
C ARG A 240 20.97 -6.40 -7.69
N LEU A 241 21.21 -7.68 -7.87
CA LEU A 241 20.96 -8.70 -6.85
C LEU A 241 21.85 -8.49 -5.61
N LEU A 242 23.13 -8.18 -5.80
CA LEU A 242 24.05 -7.86 -4.69
C LEU A 242 23.61 -6.62 -3.92
N ALA A 243 23.20 -5.55 -4.61
CA ALA A 243 22.70 -4.35 -3.97
C ALA A 243 21.42 -4.60 -3.15
N ILE A 244 20.48 -5.41 -3.66
CA ILE A 244 19.27 -5.78 -2.91
C ILE A 244 19.64 -6.65 -1.70
N ALA A 245 20.60 -7.57 -1.85
CA ALA A 245 21.08 -8.41 -0.76
C ALA A 245 21.76 -7.61 0.36
N GLU A 246 22.49 -6.55 0.01
CA GLU A 246 23.11 -5.66 0.99
C GLU A 246 22.07 -4.83 1.75
N GLU A 247 21.04 -4.33 1.06
CA GLU A 247 20.02 -3.46 1.64
C GLU A 247 18.94 -4.23 2.43
N HIS A 248 18.59 -5.44 1.98
CA HIS A 248 17.42 -6.19 2.48
C HIS A 248 17.68 -7.68 2.75
N GLY A 249 18.90 -8.19 2.51
CA GLY A 249 19.17 -9.62 2.56
C GLY A 249 19.19 -10.19 3.98
N GLU A 250 18.57 -11.34 4.14
CA GLU A 250 18.62 -12.15 5.35
C GLU A 250 19.59 -13.31 5.15
N LYS A 251 20.53 -13.50 6.08
CA LYS A 251 21.40 -14.67 6.07
C LYS A 251 20.60 -15.91 6.46
N THR A 252 20.66 -16.91 5.60
CA THR A 252 20.03 -18.23 5.78
C THR A 252 21.12 -19.31 5.74
N ASP A 253 20.76 -20.54 6.09
CA ASP A 253 21.68 -21.68 6.05
C ASP A 253 22.20 -21.96 4.62
N ASP A 254 21.39 -21.65 3.61
CA ASP A 254 21.69 -21.90 2.19
C ASP A 254 22.37 -20.71 1.48
N GLY A 255 22.50 -19.54 2.14
CA GLY A 255 23.06 -18.33 1.54
C GLY A 255 22.36 -17.05 1.97
N VAL A 256 22.40 -16.01 1.12
CA VAL A 256 21.71 -14.74 1.38
C VAL A 256 20.38 -14.73 0.63
N ASP A 257 19.28 -14.87 1.36
CA ASP A 257 17.96 -14.69 0.79
C ASP A 257 17.67 -13.20 0.69
N ILE A 258 17.44 -12.70 -0.53
CA ILE A 258 17.21 -11.27 -0.70
C ILE A 258 15.81 -10.84 -0.21
N GLY A 259 14.98 -11.79 0.25
CA GLY A 259 13.72 -11.56 0.99
C GLY A 259 12.62 -10.86 0.19
N LEU A 260 12.95 -10.42 -1.03
CA LEU A 260 12.16 -9.51 -1.81
C LEU A 260 11.33 -10.31 -2.80
N ARG A 261 10.01 -10.15 -2.75
CA ARG A 261 9.06 -10.70 -3.73
C ARG A 261 9.16 -9.95 -5.06
N VAL A 262 10.35 -9.93 -5.67
CA VAL A 262 10.58 -9.28 -6.96
C VAL A 262 10.36 -10.30 -8.06
N SER A 263 9.36 -10.04 -8.89
CA SER A 263 9.13 -10.79 -10.10
C SER A 263 10.27 -10.59 -11.10
N GLN A 264 10.45 -11.56 -12.00
CA GLN A 264 11.44 -11.44 -13.07
C GLN A 264 11.18 -10.23 -13.98
N GLN A 265 9.92 -9.77 -14.08
CA GLN A 265 9.59 -8.56 -14.83
C GLN A 265 10.08 -7.30 -14.12
N GLU A 266 9.94 -7.23 -12.81
CA GLU A 266 10.47 -6.11 -12.03
C GLU A 266 12.00 -6.08 -12.07
N LEU A 267 12.68 -7.23 -11.97
CA LEU A 267 14.13 -7.31 -12.19
C LEU A 267 14.54 -6.82 -13.58
N ALA A 268 13.79 -7.21 -14.62
CA ALA A 268 14.03 -6.77 -15.99
C ALA A 268 13.89 -5.25 -16.16
N ASN A 269 12.88 -4.65 -15.53
CA ASN A 269 12.69 -3.21 -15.52
C ASN A 269 13.84 -2.49 -14.78
N MET A 270 14.30 -3.04 -13.64
CA MET A 270 15.40 -2.45 -12.85
C MET A 270 16.73 -2.41 -13.61
N ILE A 271 16.99 -3.36 -14.52
CA ILE A 271 18.26 -3.44 -15.25
C ILE A 271 18.15 -3.06 -16.74
N GLY A 272 16.99 -2.55 -17.18
CA GLY A 272 16.75 -2.21 -18.58
C GLY A 272 16.98 -3.38 -19.54
N ALA A 273 16.47 -4.57 -19.21
CA ALA A 273 16.59 -5.76 -20.05
C ALA A 273 15.22 -6.39 -20.33
N SER A 274 15.16 -7.33 -21.27
CA SER A 274 13.93 -8.11 -21.49
C SER A 274 13.75 -9.16 -20.40
N ARG A 275 12.49 -9.46 -20.03
CA ARG A 275 12.16 -10.56 -19.10
C ARG A 275 12.76 -11.90 -19.55
N VAL A 276 12.81 -12.14 -20.86
CA VAL A 276 13.39 -13.36 -21.45
C VAL A 276 14.90 -13.43 -21.16
N ALA A 277 15.62 -12.32 -21.33
CA ALA A 277 17.05 -12.26 -21.04
C ALA A 277 17.33 -12.49 -19.54
N VAL A 278 16.57 -11.83 -18.66
CA VAL A 278 16.69 -12.02 -17.21
C VAL A 278 16.40 -13.46 -16.81
N ASN A 279 15.31 -14.05 -17.28
CA ASN A 279 14.98 -15.43 -16.93
C ASN A 279 16.04 -16.40 -17.44
N LYS A 280 16.54 -16.21 -18.68
CA LYS A 280 17.63 -17.03 -19.23
C LYS A 280 18.87 -16.97 -18.34
N GLN A 281 19.27 -15.77 -17.91
CA GLN A 281 20.43 -15.59 -17.03
C GLN A 281 20.22 -16.24 -15.65
N LEU A 282 19.07 -16.02 -15.02
CA LEU A 282 18.74 -16.64 -13.73
C LEU A 282 18.74 -18.18 -13.80
N GLN A 283 18.21 -18.77 -14.87
CA GLN A 283 18.27 -20.23 -15.06
C GLN A 283 19.70 -20.73 -15.30
N GLN A 284 20.54 -19.94 -15.95
CA GLN A 284 21.96 -20.28 -16.13
C GLN A 284 22.70 -20.29 -14.79
N TRP A 285 22.58 -19.23 -14.00
CA TRP A 285 23.19 -19.15 -12.67
C TRP A 285 22.63 -20.18 -11.69
N ARG A 286 21.36 -20.57 -11.83
CA ARG A 286 20.79 -21.68 -11.07
C ARG A 286 21.46 -23.01 -11.36
N LYS A 287 21.76 -23.30 -12.63
CA LYS A 287 22.50 -24.53 -13.00
C LYS A 287 23.95 -24.54 -12.51
N GLN A 288 24.48 -23.36 -12.18
CA GLN A 288 25.84 -23.19 -11.66
C GLN A 288 25.87 -23.06 -10.12
N ASP A 289 24.73 -23.27 -9.46
CA ASP A 289 24.57 -23.11 -8.01
C ASP A 289 25.01 -21.72 -7.49
N ILE A 290 24.84 -20.67 -8.30
CA ILE A 290 25.13 -19.28 -7.91
C ILE A 290 23.92 -18.66 -7.22
N VAL A 291 22.72 -18.91 -7.75
CA VAL A 291 21.44 -18.46 -7.19
C VAL A 291 20.41 -19.57 -7.22
N ASP A 292 19.51 -19.63 -6.25
CA ASP A 292 18.26 -20.39 -6.38
C ASP A 292 17.08 -19.44 -6.59
N VAL A 293 16.12 -19.88 -7.41
CA VAL A 293 14.95 -19.07 -7.78
C VAL A 293 13.68 -19.91 -7.62
N ASN A 294 12.89 -19.59 -6.59
CA ASN A 294 11.66 -20.31 -6.25
C ASN A 294 10.46 -19.36 -6.18
N ARG A 295 9.56 -19.44 -7.17
CA ARG A 295 8.20 -18.83 -7.33
C ARG A 295 8.00 -17.33 -6.98
N GLN A 296 8.91 -16.68 -6.27
CA GLN A 296 8.92 -15.28 -5.81
C GLN A 296 10.13 -14.93 -4.93
N ARG A 297 11.00 -15.88 -4.56
CA ARG A 297 12.23 -15.64 -3.79
C ARG A 297 13.45 -15.93 -4.65
N VAL A 298 14.49 -15.13 -4.45
CA VAL A 298 15.83 -15.36 -5.00
C VAL A 298 16.77 -15.51 -3.81
N THR A 299 17.53 -16.60 -3.78
CA THR A 299 18.56 -16.82 -2.76
C THR A 299 19.90 -16.82 -3.45
N ILE A 300 20.82 -15.98 -3.01
CA ILE A 300 22.20 -15.97 -3.47
C ILE A 300 22.94 -17.06 -2.70
N LEU A 301 23.23 -18.16 -3.38
CA LEU A 301 23.95 -19.31 -2.81
C LEU A 301 25.46 -19.03 -2.73
N ASN A 302 26.00 -18.32 -3.73
CA ASN A 302 27.42 -18.01 -3.82
C ASN A 302 27.67 -16.54 -4.21
N THR A 303 27.82 -15.69 -3.19
CA THR A 303 28.06 -14.25 -3.36
C THR A 303 29.34 -13.98 -4.14
N THR A 304 30.43 -14.72 -3.88
CA THR A 304 31.72 -14.52 -4.57
C THR A 304 31.64 -14.85 -6.06
N ALA A 305 30.88 -15.89 -6.44
CA ALA A 305 30.66 -16.20 -7.84
C ALA A 305 29.83 -15.10 -8.53
N LEU A 306 28.82 -14.57 -7.85
CA LEU A 306 28.01 -13.47 -8.38
C LEU A 306 28.79 -12.16 -8.52
N GLU A 307 29.70 -11.86 -7.58
CA GLU A 307 30.65 -10.74 -7.67
C GLU A 307 31.60 -10.89 -8.86
N ARG A 308 32.02 -12.12 -9.19
CA ARG A 308 32.83 -12.37 -10.39
C ARG A 308 32.06 -12.13 -11.67
N GLU A 309 30.79 -12.53 -11.74
CA GLU A 309 29.94 -12.22 -12.90
C GLU A 309 29.80 -10.70 -13.10
N TYR A 310 29.73 -9.93 -12.01
CA TYR A 310 29.79 -8.46 -12.10
C TYR A 310 31.17 -7.96 -12.58
N ALA A 311 32.26 -8.53 -12.09
CA ALA A 311 33.62 -8.10 -12.44
C ALA A 311 34.04 -8.49 -13.88
N LEU A 312 33.50 -9.58 -14.44
CA LEU A 312 33.79 -10.04 -15.80
C LEU A 312 33.07 -9.23 -16.88
N SER A 313 32.06 -8.46 -16.49
CA SER A 313 31.26 -7.61 -17.38
C SER A 313 31.77 -6.16 -17.48
N GLN A 314 32.89 -5.83 -16.82
CA GLN A 314 33.61 -4.55 -16.89
C GLN A 314 34.70 -4.58 -17.97
#